data_AF-A0A6A7L7F9-F1
#
_entry.id   AF-A0A6A7L7F9-F1
#
_cell.length_a   1.000
_cell.length_b   1.000
_cell.length_c   1.000
_cell.angle_alpha   90.00
_cell.angle_beta   90.00
_cell.angle_gamma   90.00
#
_symmetry.space_group_name_H-M   'P 1'
#
loop_
_entity.id
_entity.type
_entity.pdbx_description
1 polymer ?
#
loop_
_entity_poly.entity_id
_entity_poly.type
_entity_poly.pdbx_seq_one_letter_code
_entity_poly.pdbx_strand_id
1 'polypeptide(L)'
;MGQVTRRSWLRSAGLGSLAGGAGVLAARQADALQPGSSSTSAVQHSTAAHQAHVMGPVGRVGTDRFNPTTFLRAWNFSHLPGEERAKYYRETPQPDGTLLREYTLFAVDREIEIAPGVFFPAWTYNGQVPGPTIRATEGDRVRVTFINQGAHPHTIHFHGWHPPEMDGSLPEHEVPPGGQFIYDFTAEPFGLHLYHCHAVPLKRHIHKGLYGVFIIDPREGSWGSREETPDELVMVMNGFDTNFDVENEVYAVNTVANFYAQEPIRVTVGQPVRIFLVNVTEFDLLNSLHLHGMFFDVYRTGTRLTTTEHTDTVMLCQAERCILETTFRYPGNFMFHAHQTEFAELGWMGLFRAERGRHET
;
A
#
# COMPACT_ATOMS: atom_id res chain seq x y z
N MET A 1 4.31 9.32 -26.32
CA MET A 1 4.67 8.95 -24.94
C MET A 1 5.48 7.67 -25.02
N GLY A 2 6.69 7.65 -24.44
CA GLY A 2 7.59 6.50 -24.56
C GLY A 2 7.17 5.39 -23.61
N GLN A 3 6.96 4.18 -24.13
CA GLN A 3 6.80 2.98 -23.31
C GLN A 3 8.09 2.72 -22.53
N VAL A 4 7.97 2.51 -21.22
CA VAL A 4 9.11 2.12 -20.37
C VAL A 4 9.21 0.61 -20.42
N THR A 5 10.42 0.09 -20.57
CA THR A 5 10.71 -1.35 -20.46
C THR A 5 11.48 -1.61 -19.16
N ARG A 6 11.40 -2.83 -18.60
CA ARG A 6 12.19 -3.24 -17.42
C ARG A 6 13.67 -2.86 -17.54
N ARG A 7 14.27 -3.11 -18.72
CA ARG A 7 15.68 -2.78 -18.99
C ARG A 7 15.95 -1.28 -18.96
N SER A 8 15.03 -0.45 -19.45
CA SER A 8 15.17 1.01 -19.38
C SER A 8 15.00 1.53 -17.95
N TRP A 9 14.09 0.94 -17.17
CA TRP A 9 13.86 1.28 -15.77
C TRP A 9 15.10 1.04 -14.91
N LEU A 10 15.65 -0.17 -14.96
CA LEU A 10 16.86 -0.54 -14.23
C LEU A 10 18.08 0.30 -14.64
N ARG A 11 18.17 0.72 -15.91
CA ARG A 11 19.23 1.65 -16.36
C ARG A 11 19.08 3.04 -15.76
N SER A 12 17.87 3.57 -15.68
CA SER A 12 17.62 4.86 -15.01
C SER A 12 17.91 4.80 -13.51
N ALA A 13 17.60 3.67 -12.86
CA ALA A 13 17.91 3.43 -11.45
C ALA A 13 19.42 3.27 -11.19
N GLY A 14 20.14 2.53 -12.06
CA GLY A 14 21.58 2.31 -11.95
C GLY A 14 22.44 3.55 -12.24
N LEU A 15 21.94 4.53 -13.00
CA LEU A 15 22.62 5.82 -13.17
C LEU A 15 22.55 6.69 -11.90
N GLY A 16 21.51 6.54 -11.08
CA GLY A 16 21.36 7.23 -9.80
C GLY A 16 22.35 6.74 -8.73
N SER A 17 22.71 5.45 -8.74
CA SER A 17 23.66 4.87 -7.77
C SER A 17 25.13 5.16 -8.11
N LEU A 18 25.46 5.52 -9.36
CA LEU A 18 26.82 5.86 -9.79
C LEU A 18 27.21 7.33 -9.58
N ALA A 19 26.29 8.20 -9.19
CA ALA A 19 26.59 9.62 -8.95
C ALA A 19 27.39 9.88 -7.64
N GLY A 20 27.66 8.85 -6.84
CA GLY A 20 28.41 8.93 -5.58
C GLY A 20 29.92 8.69 -5.65
N GLY A 21 30.52 8.55 -6.83
CA GLY A 21 31.91 8.08 -6.93
C GLY A 21 32.68 8.52 -8.16
N ALA A 22 32.77 9.83 -8.43
CA ALA A 22 33.77 10.36 -9.37
C ALA A 22 35.06 10.73 -8.61
N GLY A 23 35.86 9.73 -8.26
CA GLY A 23 37.22 9.88 -7.72
C GLY A 23 38.26 9.72 -8.83
N VAL A 24 39.03 10.78 -9.06
CA VAL A 24 40.07 10.97 -10.06
C VAL A 24 41.07 9.80 -10.18
N LEU A 25 41.35 9.40 -11.42
CA LEU A 25 42.47 8.54 -11.83
C LEU A 25 43.82 9.13 -11.39
N ALA A 26 44.57 8.40 -10.57
CA ALA A 26 46.01 8.61 -10.41
C ALA A 26 46.73 7.27 -10.28
N ALA A 27 47.51 6.92 -11.31
CA ALA A 27 48.40 5.79 -11.32
C ALA A 27 49.61 6.03 -10.40
N ARG A 28 49.92 5.07 -9.52
CA ARG A 28 51.30 4.83 -9.05
C ARG A 28 51.53 3.33 -8.81
N GLN A 29 52.68 2.91 -9.30
CA GLN A 29 53.21 1.55 -9.33
C GLN A 29 54.09 1.28 -8.10
N ALA A 30 54.19 0.00 -7.74
CA ALA A 30 55.27 -0.73 -7.06
C ALA A 30 55.30 -0.89 -5.52
N ASP A 31 55.33 -2.19 -5.16
CA ASP A 31 56.12 -2.92 -4.15
C ASP A 31 55.82 -2.91 -2.63
N ALA A 32 55.32 -4.09 -2.19
CA ALA A 32 55.93 -5.07 -1.28
C ALA A 32 56.05 -4.85 0.26
N LEU A 33 55.61 -5.92 0.96
CA LEU A 33 56.02 -6.48 2.27
C LEU A 33 55.41 -5.94 3.59
N GLN A 34 54.96 -6.90 4.42
CA GLN A 34 54.38 -6.83 5.78
C GLN A 34 55.44 -6.56 6.89
N PRO A 35 55.16 -6.65 8.22
CA PRO A 35 53.96 -6.41 9.06
C PRO A 35 54.25 -5.50 10.30
N GLY A 36 53.20 -5.03 11.00
CA GLY A 36 53.25 -4.96 12.48
C GLY A 36 52.84 -3.67 13.19
N SER A 37 52.21 -3.90 14.35
CA SER A 37 52.03 -3.05 15.55
C SER A 37 50.79 -2.15 15.66
N SER A 38 50.07 -2.42 16.74
CA SER A 38 48.92 -1.73 17.30
C SER A 38 49.26 -0.34 17.82
N SER A 39 48.45 0.66 17.49
CA SER A 39 48.23 1.81 18.36
C SER A 39 46.78 2.26 18.32
N THR A 40 46.19 2.34 19.52
CA THR A 40 44.88 2.89 19.83
C THR A 40 44.83 4.38 19.48
N SER A 41 43.93 4.78 18.58
CA SER A 41 43.48 6.16 18.45
C SER A 41 41.96 6.20 18.44
N ALA A 42 41.41 6.99 19.35
CA ALA A 42 39.99 7.22 19.51
C ALA A 42 39.44 7.86 18.23
N VAL A 43 38.53 7.17 17.56
CA VAL A 43 37.79 7.73 16.42
C VAL A 43 36.49 8.31 16.96
N GLN A 44 36.37 9.64 16.88
CA GLN A 44 35.11 10.34 17.03
C GLN A 44 34.04 9.71 16.13
N HIS A 45 32.96 9.21 16.74
CA HIS A 45 31.75 8.87 16.01
C HIS A 45 31.13 10.17 15.46
N SER A 46 31.54 10.57 14.26
CA SER A 46 30.68 11.41 13.42
C SER A 46 29.51 10.55 12.98
N THR A 47 28.30 10.90 13.43
CA THR A 47 27.05 10.32 12.96
C THR A 47 26.84 10.70 11.49
N ALA A 48 27.52 10.01 10.58
CA ALA A 48 27.10 9.95 9.19
C ALA A 48 25.79 9.16 9.19
N ALA A 49 24.68 9.85 8.92
CA ALA A 49 23.41 9.18 8.69
C ALA A 49 23.64 8.13 7.59
N HIS A 50 23.43 6.85 7.91
CA HIS A 50 23.36 5.80 6.91
C HIS A 50 22.24 6.18 5.94
N GLN A 51 22.60 6.79 4.80
CA GLN A 51 21.70 6.90 3.67
C GLN A 51 21.44 5.47 3.21
N ALA A 52 20.23 4.99 3.46
CA ALA A 52 19.76 3.75 2.85
C ALA A 52 20.02 3.82 1.34
N HIS A 53 20.58 2.75 0.77
CA HIS A 53 20.72 2.63 -0.68
C HIS A 53 19.32 2.49 -1.31
N VAL A 54 18.68 3.62 -1.61
CA VAL A 54 17.40 3.66 -2.33
C VAL A 54 17.70 3.39 -3.80
N MET A 55 17.20 2.28 -4.32
CA MET A 55 17.28 1.93 -5.74
C MET A 55 15.97 2.33 -6.41
N GLY A 56 16.01 3.11 -7.48
CA GLY A 56 14.80 3.60 -8.12
C GLY A 56 15.01 4.72 -9.15
N PRO A 57 13.94 5.14 -9.85
CA PRO A 57 14.00 6.23 -10.81
C PRO A 57 14.44 7.54 -10.15
N VAL A 58 15.20 8.35 -10.90
CA VAL A 58 15.61 9.69 -10.46
C VAL A 58 14.44 10.65 -10.64
N GLY A 59 14.05 11.34 -9.56
CA GLY A 59 12.98 12.33 -9.56
C GLY A 59 11.91 12.04 -8.51
N ARG A 60 10.89 12.90 -8.46
CA ARG A 60 9.73 12.75 -7.56
C ARG A 60 8.44 12.96 -8.35
N VAL A 61 7.42 12.17 -8.04
CA VAL A 61 6.05 12.39 -8.53
C VAL A 61 5.42 13.54 -7.73
N GLY A 62 4.64 14.39 -8.41
CA GLY A 62 3.87 15.45 -7.76
C GLY A 62 2.73 14.88 -6.92
N THR A 63 2.47 15.45 -5.74
CA THR A 63 1.42 14.99 -4.82
C THR A 63 0.12 15.79 -4.91
N ASP A 64 0.01 16.70 -5.89
CA ASP A 64 -1.15 17.56 -6.10
C ASP A 64 -2.38 16.79 -6.61
N ARG A 65 -2.16 15.74 -7.41
CA ARG A 65 -3.26 14.91 -7.97
C ARG A 65 -3.55 13.66 -7.15
N PHE A 66 -2.51 13.05 -6.58
CA PHE A 66 -2.62 11.86 -5.76
C PHE A 66 -1.47 11.87 -4.73
N ASN A 67 -1.81 11.73 -3.46
CA ASN A 67 -0.83 11.67 -2.39
C ASN A 67 -0.96 10.34 -1.61
N PRO A 68 -0.01 9.39 -1.79
CA PRO A 68 -0.02 8.13 -1.05
C PRO A 68 0.00 8.30 0.48
N THR A 69 0.48 9.41 1.04
CA THR A 69 0.43 9.63 2.51
C THR A 69 -0.99 9.80 3.02
N THR A 70 -1.88 10.37 2.20
CA THR A 70 -3.29 10.57 2.57
C THR A 70 -3.99 9.22 2.64
N PHE A 71 -3.83 8.38 1.61
CA PHE A 71 -4.43 7.05 1.56
C PHE A 71 -3.99 6.17 2.75
N LEU A 72 -2.72 6.27 3.16
CA LEU A 72 -2.13 5.48 4.24
C LEU A 72 -2.95 5.48 5.54
N ARG A 73 -3.65 6.59 5.86
CA ARG A 73 -4.43 6.75 7.10
C ARG A 73 -5.86 7.24 6.88
N ALA A 74 -6.34 7.19 5.63
CA ALA A 74 -7.68 7.62 5.30
C ALA A 74 -8.61 6.43 5.07
N TRP A 75 -9.76 6.45 5.74
CA TRP A 75 -10.85 5.50 5.56
C TRP A 75 -12.17 6.26 5.59
N ASN A 76 -13.18 5.74 4.88
CA ASN A 76 -14.49 6.37 4.75
C ASN A 76 -14.40 7.84 4.35
N PHE A 77 -13.44 8.16 3.46
CA PHE A 77 -13.15 9.52 3.00
C PHE A 77 -12.81 10.52 4.14
N SER A 78 -12.23 10.06 5.25
CA SER A 78 -11.88 10.89 6.41
C SER A 78 -10.90 12.04 6.12
N HIS A 79 -10.19 11.99 4.99
CA HIS A 79 -9.31 13.05 4.53
C HIS A 79 -10.05 14.24 3.91
N LEU A 80 -11.32 14.08 3.53
CA LEU A 80 -12.14 15.14 2.97
C LEU A 80 -12.81 15.97 4.08
N PRO A 81 -13.02 17.28 3.87
CA PRO A 81 -13.86 18.09 4.75
C PRO A 81 -15.29 17.52 4.88
N GLY A 82 -15.96 17.74 6.00
CA GLY A 82 -17.25 17.12 6.31
C GLY A 82 -18.33 17.28 5.23
N GLU A 83 -18.47 18.48 4.63
CA GLU A 83 -19.45 18.73 3.56
C GLU A 83 -19.12 17.98 2.27
N GLU A 84 -17.83 17.82 1.95
CA GLU A 84 -17.39 17.08 0.77
C GLU A 84 -17.48 15.58 1.00
N ARG A 85 -17.06 15.11 2.18
CA ARG A 85 -17.19 13.73 2.63
C ARG A 85 -18.65 13.25 2.57
N ALA A 86 -19.61 14.09 2.95
CA ALA A 86 -21.04 13.77 2.94
C ALA A 86 -21.60 13.42 1.54
N LYS A 87 -20.90 13.81 0.46
CA LYS A 87 -21.27 13.42 -0.92
C LYS A 87 -20.93 11.96 -1.23
N TYR A 88 -19.96 11.40 -0.53
CA TYR A 88 -19.42 10.06 -0.79
C TYR A 88 -19.70 9.08 0.34
N TYR A 89 -19.93 9.56 1.56
CA TYR A 89 -20.10 8.73 2.74
C TYR A 89 -21.11 9.33 3.73
N ARG A 90 -22.03 8.48 4.20
CA ARG A 90 -22.96 8.79 5.29
C ARG A 90 -23.05 7.61 6.23
N GLU A 91 -23.16 7.89 7.52
CA GLU A 91 -23.51 6.89 8.54
C GLU A 91 -24.82 7.27 9.23
N THR A 92 -25.70 6.30 9.37
CA THR A 92 -27.01 6.47 10.01
C THR A 92 -27.16 5.42 11.11
N PRO A 93 -27.33 5.82 12.38
CA PRO A 93 -27.60 4.88 13.46
C PRO A 93 -28.86 4.06 13.23
N GLN A 94 -28.79 2.76 13.51
CA GLN A 94 -29.93 1.85 13.45
C GLN A 94 -30.46 1.53 14.86
N PRO A 95 -31.75 1.14 15.01
CA PRO A 95 -32.34 0.85 16.31
C PRO A 95 -31.67 -0.28 17.12
N ASP A 96 -30.94 -1.17 16.44
CA ASP A 96 -30.23 -2.30 17.04
C ASP A 96 -28.80 -1.96 17.50
N GLY A 97 -28.40 -0.68 17.41
CA GLY A 97 -27.09 -0.20 17.80
C GLY A 97 -26.00 -0.35 16.73
N THR A 98 -26.32 -0.89 15.56
CA THR A 98 -25.42 -0.91 14.40
C THR A 98 -25.56 0.36 13.57
N LEU A 99 -24.69 0.54 12.57
CA LEU A 99 -24.76 1.65 11.62
C LEU A 99 -25.16 1.16 10.23
N LEU A 100 -26.01 1.92 9.55
CA LEU A 100 -26.08 1.92 8.10
C LEU A 100 -24.99 2.84 7.55
N ARG A 101 -24.03 2.26 6.84
CA ARG A 101 -22.93 2.97 6.18
C ARG A 101 -23.18 2.99 4.68
N GLU A 102 -23.43 4.18 4.17
CA GLU A 102 -23.73 4.42 2.76
C GLU A 102 -22.53 5.06 2.08
N TYR A 103 -22.12 4.50 0.95
CA TYR A 103 -21.00 4.94 0.13
C TYR A 103 -21.47 5.25 -1.29
N THR A 104 -20.90 6.27 -1.92
CA THR A 104 -21.03 6.49 -3.37
C THR A 104 -19.66 6.35 -4.02
N LEU A 105 -19.53 5.33 -4.85
CA LEU A 105 -18.30 5.04 -5.60
C LEU A 105 -18.50 5.24 -7.10
N PHE A 106 -17.48 5.77 -7.75
CA PHE A 106 -17.47 6.05 -9.19
C PHE A 106 -16.36 5.26 -9.86
N ALA A 107 -16.67 4.48 -10.89
CA ALA A 107 -15.62 4.02 -11.81
C ALA A 107 -15.29 5.16 -12.79
N VAL A 108 -14.03 5.57 -12.85
CA VAL A 108 -13.56 6.67 -13.71
C VAL A 108 -12.24 6.29 -14.37
N ASP A 109 -12.11 6.56 -15.66
CA ASP A 109 -10.85 6.41 -16.40
C ASP A 109 -9.93 7.60 -16.07
N ARG A 110 -8.71 7.33 -15.60
CA ARG A 110 -7.74 8.37 -15.21
C ARG A 110 -6.33 7.99 -15.62
N GLU A 111 -5.59 8.96 -16.11
CA GLU A 111 -4.14 8.85 -16.22
C GLU A 111 -3.51 9.21 -14.88
N ILE A 112 -2.74 8.28 -14.31
CA ILE A 112 -2.04 8.45 -13.03
C ILE A 112 -0.53 8.38 -13.24
N GLU A 113 0.23 9.20 -12.52
CA GLU A 113 1.69 9.14 -12.54
C GLU A 113 2.16 8.11 -11.50
N ILE A 114 2.64 6.95 -11.94
CA ILE A 114 3.07 5.84 -11.06
C ILE A 114 4.55 5.93 -10.69
N ALA A 115 5.29 6.73 -11.44
CA ALA A 115 6.68 7.06 -11.17
C ALA A 115 7.09 8.30 -11.99
N PRO A 116 8.21 8.98 -11.70
CA PRO A 116 8.55 10.26 -12.32
C PRO A 116 8.52 10.20 -13.86
N GLY A 117 7.57 10.90 -14.48
CA GLY A 117 7.35 10.94 -15.93
C GLY A 117 6.71 9.70 -16.54
N VAL A 118 6.33 8.70 -15.73
CA VAL A 118 5.67 7.46 -16.16
C VAL A 118 4.20 7.52 -15.81
N PHE A 119 3.38 7.71 -16.84
CA PHE A 119 1.93 7.81 -16.72
C PHE A 119 1.26 6.49 -17.13
N PHE A 120 0.29 6.06 -16.33
CA PHE A 120 -0.43 4.81 -16.51
C PHE A 120 -1.94 5.09 -16.71
N PRO A 121 -2.57 4.53 -17.77
CA PRO A 121 -3.98 4.74 -18.07
C PRO A 121 -4.86 3.82 -17.19
N ALA A 122 -5.06 4.23 -15.94
CA ALA A 122 -5.80 3.50 -14.93
C ALA A 122 -7.32 3.54 -15.13
N TRP A 123 -7.97 2.50 -14.62
CA TRP A 123 -9.38 2.47 -14.30
C TRP A 123 -9.49 2.53 -12.78
N THR A 124 -10.24 3.49 -12.26
CA THR A 124 -10.14 3.88 -10.84
C THR A 124 -11.48 3.87 -10.16
N TYR A 125 -11.49 3.60 -8.86
CA TYR A 125 -12.60 3.98 -8.00
C TYR A 125 -12.33 5.38 -7.41
N ASN A 126 -13.26 6.31 -7.67
CA ASN A 126 -13.20 7.71 -7.22
C ASN A 126 -11.93 8.45 -7.66
N GLY A 127 -11.40 8.12 -8.84
CA GLY A 127 -10.29 8.86 -9.44
C GLY A 127 -8.89 8.51 -8.90
N GLN A 128 -8.77 7.49 -8.05
CA GLN A 128 -7.50 7.08 -7.44
C GLN A 128 -7.28 5.57 -7.47
N VAL A 129 -6.01 5.18 -7.33
CA VAL A 129 -5.57 3.79 -7.15
C VAL A 129 -4.66 3.77 -5.92
N PRO A 130 -4.89 2.90 -4.92
CA PRO A 130 -6.09 2.09 -4.72
C PRO A 130 -7.35 2.96 -4.56
N GLY A 131 -8.51 2.34 -4.77
CA GLY A 131 -9.80 2.93 -4.44
C GLY A 131 -9.94 3.24 -2.93
N PRO A 132 -10.94 4.04 -2.53
CA PRO A 132 -11.14 4.44 -1.14
C PRO A 132 -11.20 3.25 -0.16
N THR A 133 -10.50 3.34 0.98
CA THR A 133 -10.65 2.34 2.05
C THR A 133 -12.04 2.45 2.67
N ILE A 134 -12.81 1.38 2.58
CA ILE A 134 -14.11 1.22 3.23
C ILE A 134 -13.85 0.59 4.60
N ARG A 135 -14.42 1.16 5.67
CA ARG A 135 -14.29 0.65 7.03
C ARG A 135 -15.66 0.59 7.71
N ALA A 136 -16.00 -0.58 8.22
CA ALA A 136 -17.23 -0.82 8.96
C ALA A 136 -16.94 -1.56 10.26
N THR A 137 -17.93 -1.65 11.13
CA THR A 137 -17.89 -2.54 12.30
C THR A 137 -18.74 -3.77 11.99
N GLU A 138 -18.35 -4.93 12.50
CA GLU A 138 -19.04 -6.19 12.27
C GLU A 138 -20.53 -6.10 12.63
N GLY A 139 -21.37 -6.45 11.66
CA GLY A 139 -22.82 -6.33 11.75
C GLY A 139 -23.42 -5.02 11.25
N ASP A 140 -22.61 -4.00 10.94
CA ASP A 140 -23.09 -2.81 10.25
C ASP A 140 -23.68 -3.18 8.88
N ARG A 141 -24.69 -2.43 8.43
CA ARG A 141 -25.19 -2.54 7.06
C ARG A 141 -24.34 -1.67 6.14
N VAL A 142 -23.71 -2.26 5.12
CA VAL A 142 -22.94 -1.55 4.10
C VAL A 142 -23.75 -1.45 2.82
N ARG A 143 -23.98 -0.22 2.36
CA ARG A 143 -24.64 0.07 1.10
C ARG A 143 -23.73 0.89 0.21
N VAL A 144 -23.40 0.39 -0.97
CA VAL A 144 -22.51 1.07 -1.92
C VAL A 144 -23.28 1.34 -3.21
N THR A 145 -23.59 2.61 -3.45
CA THR A 145 -24.06 3.09 -4.76
C THR A 145 -22.87 3.21 -5.69
N PHE A 146 -22.73 2.26 -6.60
CA PHE A 146 -21.70 2.24 -7.62
C PHE A 146 -22.24 2.85 -8.92
N ILE A 147 -21.52 3.84 -9.45
CA ILE A 147 -21.87 4.56 -10.68
C ILE A 147 -20.72 4.40 -11.67
N ASN A 148 -20.99 3.85 -12.84
CA ASN A 148 -19.97 3.67 -13.86
C ASN A 148 -19.88 4.90 -14.77
N GLN A 149 -18.80 5.68 -14.63
CA GLN A 149 -18.49 6.83 -15.49
C GLN A 149 -17.28 6.53 -16.41
N GLY A 150 -16.80 5.29 -16.44
CA GLY A 150 -15.73 4.84 -17.32
C GLY A 150 -16.24 4.45 -18.71
N ALA A 151 -15.32 4.13 -19.61
CA ALA A 151 -15.65 3.72 -20.98
C ALA A 151 -15.99 2.21 -21.12
N HIS A 152 -15.84 1.41 -20.05
CA HIS A 152 -16.00 -0.05 -20.08
C HIS A 152 -16.99 -0.51 -19.02
N PRO A 153 -17.65 -1.68 -19.17
CA PRO A 153 -18.41 -2.29 -18.10
C PRO A 153 -17.54 -2.57 -16.89
N HIS A 154 -18.06 -2.28 -15.70
CA HIS A 154 -17.35 -2.45 -14.43
C HIS A 154 -18.28 -3.02 -13.37
N THR A 155 -17.71 -3.60 -12.33
CA THR A 155 -18.42 -4.10 -11.14
C THR A 155 -17.62 -3.79 -9.90
N ILE A 156 -18.17 -4.04 -8.72
CA ILE A 156 -17.43 -4.19 -7.48
C ILE A 156 -17.74 -5.58 -6.90
N HIS A 157 -16.74 -6.43 -6.81
CA HIS A 157 -16.77 -7.68 -6.07
C HIS A 157 -16.08 -7.49 -4.72
N PHE A 158 -16.81 -7.76 -3.64
CA PHE A 158 -16.31 -7.64 -2.28
C PHE A 158 -15.83 -9.00 -1.77
N HIS A 159 -14.69 -9.03 -1.08
CA HIS A 159 -14.31 -10.21 -0.31
C HIS A 159 -15.02 -10.16 1.05
N GLY A 160 -16.07 -10.96 1.23
CA GLY A 160 -16.85 -10.97 2.47
C GLY A 160 -18.08 -11.86 2.32
N TRP A 161 -18.95 -11.89 3.32
CA TRP A 161 -20.25 -12.54 3.16
C TRP A 161 -21.27 -11.56 2.59
N HIS A 162 -21.89 -11.97 1.48
CA HIS A 162 -22.98 -11.26 0.85
C HIS A 162 -23.81 -12.24 0.02
N PRO A 163 -25.08 -11.90 -0.30
CA PRO A 163 -25.89 -12.68 -1.22
C PRO A 163 -25.26 -12.74 -2.63
N PRO A 164 -25.54 -13.78 -3.43
CA PRO A 164 -25.04 -13.88 -4.81
C PRO A 164 -25.37 -12.67 -5.69
N GLU A 165 -26.54 -12.06 -5.49
CA GLU A 165 -26.99 -10.88 -6.25
C GLU A 165 -26.14 -9.62 -5.95
N MET A 166 -25.38 -9.63 -4.86
CA MET A 166 -24.48 -8.55 -4.43
C MET A 166 -23.01 -8.89 -4.69
N ASP A 167 -22.72 -10.00 -5.37
CA ASP A 167 -21.35 -10.51 -5.54
C ASP A 167 -20.54 -9.73 -6.58
N GLY A 168 -21.20 -9.13 -7.58
CA GLY A 168 -20.50 -8.33 -8.59
C GLY A 168 -19.57 -9.12 -9.52
N SER A 169 -19.63 -10.46 -9.54
CA SER A 169 -18.72 -11.32 -10.30
C SER A 169 -19.28 -11.90 -11.61
N LEU A 170 -20.61 -12.02 -11.72
CA LEU A 170 -21.29 -12.63 -12.86
C LEU A 170 -21.52 -11.61 -13.98
N PRO A 171 -21.61 -12.04 -15.26
CA PRO A 171 -21.84 -11.14 -16.40
C PRO A 171 -23.07 -10.24 -16.24
N GLU A 172 -24.15 -10.74 -15.64
CA GLU A 172 -25.38 -9.97 -15.36
C GLU A 172 -25.20 -8.89 -14.29
N HIS A 173 -24.13 -8.96 -13.49
CA HIS A 173 -23.78 -7.92 -12.52
C HIS A 173 -22.98 -6.77 -13.15
N GLU A 174 -22.49 -6.91 -14.38
CA GLU A 174 -21.74 -5.86 -15.06
C GLU A 174 -22.56 -4.58 -15.22
N VAL A 175 -22.05 -3.48 -14.68
CA VAL A 175 -22.66 -2.17 -14.80
C VAL A 175 -22.13 -1.51 -16.07
N PRO A 176 -22.96 -1.28 -17.11
CA PRO A 176 -22.49 -0.66 -18.35
C PRO A 176 -22.08 0.80 -18.11
N PRO A 177 -21.29 1.41 -19.03
CA PRO A 177 -21.02 2.84 -19.00
C PRO A 177 -22.30 3.68 -18.84
N GLY A 178 -22.28 4.63 -17.90
CA GLY A 178 -23.43 5.45 -17.52
C GLY A 178 -24.46 4.74 -16.63
N GLY A 179 -24.29 3.45 -16.35
CA GLY A 179 -25.14 2.66 -15.46
C GLY A 179 -24.83 2.85 -13.98
N GLN A 180 -25.69 2.27 -13.14
CA GLN A 180 -25.52 2.24 -11.69
C GLN A 180 -25.99 0.90 -11.10
N PHE A 181 -25.39 0.50 -9.97
CA PHE A 181 -25.83 -0.63 -9.16
C PHE A 181 -25.68 -0.31 -7.67
N ILE A 182 -26.53 -0.89 -6.83
CA ILE A 182 -26.46 -0.69 -5.38
C ILE A 182 -26.11 -2.04 -4.74
N TYR A 183 -24.90 -2.15 -4.22
CA TYR A 183 -24.49 -3.27 -3.36
C TYR A 183 -25.05 -3.03 -1.96
N ASP A 184 -25.65 -4.05 -1.35
CA ASP A 184 -26.30 -3.90 -0.04
C ASP A 184 -26.23 -5.19 0.78
N PHE A 185 -25.30 -5.22 1.75
CA PHE A 185 -24.98 -6.41 2.54
C PHE A 185 -24.55 -6.04 3.96
N THR A 186 -24.52 -7.04 4.85
CA THR A 186 -24.03 -6.87 6.22
C THR A 186 -22.50 -7.02 6.23
N ALA A 187 -21.80 -6.18 6.99
CA ALA A 187 -20.35 -6.27 7.17
C ALA A 187 -19.98 -7.47 8.05
N GLU A 188 -19.68 -8.59 7.43
CA GLU A 188 -19.24 -9.83 8.10
C GLU A 188 -18.42 -10.73 7.17
N PRO A 189 -17.55 -11.60 7.72
CA PRO A 189 -17.08 -11.60 9.12
C PRO A 189 -16.16 -10.40 9.39
N PHE A 190 -15.85 -10.10 10.67
CA PHE A 190 -14.79 -9.13 10.95
C PHE A 190 -13.43 -9.54 10.34
N GLY A 191 -12.61 -8.56 9.97
CA GLY A 191 -11.27 -8.78 9.47
C GLY A 191 -10.80 -7.73 8.46
N LEU A 192 -9.71 -8.07 7.78
CA LEU A 192 -9.16 -7.32 6.66
C LEU A 192 -9.57 -8.00 5.36
N HIS A 193 -10.26 -7.24 4.53
CA HIS A 193 -10.79 -7.65 3.25
C HIS A 193 -10.39 -6.64 2.17
N LEU A 194 -10.84 -6.90 0.96
CA LEU A 194 -10.64 -6.06 -0.19
C LEU A 194 -11.88 -6.09 -1.06
N TYR A 195 -11.94 -5.18 -2.02
CA TYR A 195 -12.90 -5.22 -3.10
C TYR A 195 -12.18 -4.92 -4.41
N HIS A 196 -12.67 -5.49 -5.52
CA HIS A 196 -12.09 -5.24 -6.84
C HIS A 196 -13.12 -5.42 -7.94
N CYS A 197 -12.84 -4.91 -9.15
CA CYS A 197 -13.69 -5.17 -10.30
C CYS A 197 -13.56 -6.63 -10.74
N HIS A 198 -14.66 -7.19 -11.25
CA HIS A 198 -14.73 -8.57 -11.74
C HIS A 198 -15.33 -8.67 -13.16
N ALA A 199 -15.54 -7.53 -13.83
CA ALA A 199 -15.86 -7.51 -15.25
C ALA A 199 -14.75 -8.17 -16.09
N VAL A 200 -15.13 -8.71 -17.26
CA VAL A 200 -14.20 -9.45 -18.13
C VAL A 200 -13.49 -8.54 -19.14
N PRO A 201 -12.18 -8.71 -19.39
CA PRO A 201 -11.28 -9.73 -18.85
C PRO A 201 -10.71 -9.37 -17.45
N LEU A 202 -10.94 -10.24 -16.46
CA LEU A 202 -10.68 -10.01 -15.03
C LEU A 202 -9.30 -9.40 -14.73
N LYS A 203 -8.23 -10.03 -15.23
CA LYS A 203 -6.84 -9.59 -14.99
C LYS A 203 -6.63 -8.12 -15.35
N ARG A 204 -7.20 -7.68 -16.47
CA ARG A 204 -7.04 -6.31 -16.96
C ARG A 204 -7.73 -5.30 -16.06
N HIS A 205 -8.90 -5.65 -15.52
CA HIS A 205 -9.65 -4.77 -14.64
C HIS A 205 -8.94 -4.56 -13.30
N ILE A 206 -8.41 -5.64 -12.71
CA ILE A 206 -7.60 -5.57 -11.49
C ILE A 206 -6.31 -4.79 -11.78
N HIS A 207 -5.51 -5.22 -12.76
CA HIS A 207 -4.25 -4.57 -13.13
C HIS A 207 -4.38 -3.05 -13.37
N LYS A 208 -5.47 -2.62 -14.00
CA LYS A 208 -5.71 -1.21 -14.28
C LYS A 208 -6.04 -0.35 -13.05
N GLY A 209 -6.23 -0.93 -11.88
CA GLY A 209 -6.37 -0.18 -10.63
C GLY A 209 -7.74 -0.24 -9.95
N LEU A 210 -8.68 -1.05 -10.46
CA LEU A 210 -10.01 -1.20 -9.86
C LEU A 210 -9.97 -2.16 -8.67
N TYR A 211 -9.30 -1.76 -7.60
CA TYR A 211 -9.24 -2.46 -6.32
C TYR A 211 -9.17 -1.47 -5.15
N GLY A 212 -9.60 -1.89 -3.97
CA GLY A 212 -9.49 -1.11 -2.74
C GLY A 212 -9.62 -1.99 -1.50
N VAL A 213 -9.47 -1.40 -0.32
CA VAL A 213 -9.44 -2.12 0.96
C VAL A 213 -10.80 -2.04 1.65
N PHE A 214 -11.22 -3.15 2.25
CA PHE A 214 -12.42 -3.24 3.05
C PHE A 214 -12.08 -3.76 4.45
N ILE A 215 -12.17 -2.92 5.46
CA ILE A 215 -11.89 -3.26 6.86
C ILE A 215 -13.21 -3.46 7.59
N ILE A 216 -13.36 -4.58 8.27
CA ILE A 216 -14.47 -4.83 9.17
C ILE A 216 -13.88 -4.98 10.57
N ASP A 217 -14.01 -3.94 11.40
CA ASP A 217 -13.60 -4.01 12.79
C ASP A 217 -14.50 -5.00 13.53
N PRO A 218 -13.98 -5.86 14.42
CA PRO A 218 -14.83 -6.66 15.29
C PRO A 218 -15.61 -5.73 16.22
N ARG A 219 -16.74 -6.22 16.74
CA ARG A 219 -17.58 -5.44 17.68
C ARG A 219 -16.76 -4.96 18.89
N GLU A 220 -17.17 -3.81 19.45
CA GLU A 220 -16.50 -3.20 20.61
C GLU A 220 -16.25 -4.23 21.74
N GLY A 221 -15.04 -4.17 22.32
CA GLY A 221 -14.59 -5.10 23.35
C GLY A 221 -13.81 -6.31 22.83
N SER A 222 -13.89 -6.64 21.53
CA SER A 222 -13.23 -7.81 20.96
C SER A 222 -11.71 -7.70 20.85
N TRP A 223 -11.15 -6.52 20.58
CA TRP A 223 -9.68 -6.33 20.58
C TRP A 223 -9.06 -6.30 21.99
N GLY A 224 -9.85 -6.52 23.05
CA GLY A 224 -9.47 -6.27 24.43
C GLY A 224 -9.33 -4.76 24.72
N SER A 225 -9.33 -4.39 26.00
CA SER A 225 -8.94 -3.03 26.41
C SER A 225 -7.44 -2.85 26.15
N ARG A 226 -7.06 -2.44 24.94
CA ARG A 226 -5.67 -2.03 24.69
C ARG A 226 -5.42 -0.75 25.46
N GLU A 227 -4.31 -0.71 26.18
CA GLU A 227 -3.85 0.47 26.92
C GLU A 227 -3.57 1.65 25.96
N GLU A 228 -3.16 1.34 24.72
CA GLU A 228 -2.89 2.31 23.67
C GLU A 228 -3.54 1.93 22.33
N THR A 229 -4.09 2.92 21.63
CA THR A 229 -4.61 2.77 20.26
C THR A 229 -3.45 2.73 19.26
N PRO A 230 -3.35 1.70 18.40
CA PRO A 230 -2.29 1.63 17.41
C PRO A 230 -2.40 2.75 16.37
N ASP A 231 -1.25 3.20 15.84
CA ASP A 231 -1.20 3.95 14.59
C ASP A 231 -1.51 2.99 13.43
N GLU A 232 -2.67 3.18 12.81
CA GLU A 232 -3.22 2.28 11.80
C GLU A 232 -2.90 2.74 10.38
N LEU A 233 -2.31 1.85 9.59
CA LEU A 233 -1.78 2.11 8.26
C LEU A 233 -2.37 1.13 7.25
N VAL A 234 -2.74 1.63 6.06
CA VAL A 234 -3.15 0.78 4.93
C VAL A 234 -2.05 0.72 3.88
N MET A 235 -1.61 -0.50 3.56
CA MET A 235 -0.60 -0.77 2.54
C MET A 235 -1.15 -1.74 1.51
N VAL A 236 -1.30 -1.28 0.28
CA VAL A 236 -1.76 -2.09 -0.86
C VAL A 236 -0.61 -2.37 -1.80
N MET A 237 -0.37 -3.64 -2.08
CA MET A 237 0.69 -4.12 -2.95
C MET A 237 0.24 -4.21 -4.40
N ASN A 238 0.85 -3.39 -5.26
CA ASN A 238 0.50 -3.36 -6.68
C ASN A 238 1.73 -3.38 -7.61
N GLY A 239 1.46 -3.82 -8.83
CA GLY A 239 2.38 -3.85 -9.96
C GLY A 239 1.72 -3.25 -11.19
N PHE A 240 2.52 -2.65 -12.06
CA PHE A 240 2.08 -2.01 -13.29
C PHE A 240 2.92 -2.50 -14.47
N ASP A 241 2.30 -3.31 -15.33
CA ASP A 241 2.68 -3.53 -16.73
C ASP A 241 2.40 -2.25 -17.56
N THR A 242 3.46 -1.61 -18.03
CA THR A 242 3.43 -0.33 -18.75
C THR A 242 3.52 -0.47 -20.26
N ASN A 243 3.91 -1.65 -20.74
CA ASN A 243 4.10 -1.94 -22.16
C ASN A 243 3.00 -2.88 -22.72
N PHE A 244 2.17 -3.45 -21.83
CA PHE A 244 1.06 -4.37 -22.04
C PHE A 244 1.46 -5.78 -22.54
N ASP A 245 2.61 -6.29 -22.10
CA ASP A 245 3.14 -7.63 -22.42
C ASP A 245 2.83 -8.70 -21.35
N VAL A 246 2.00 -8.38 -20.34
CA VAL A 246 1.62 -9.28 -19.24
C VAL A 246 2.77 -9.47 -18.22
N GLU A 247 3.70 -8.51 -18.15
CA GLU A 247 4.77 -8.45 -17.17
C GLU A 247 4.85 -7.06 -16.49
N ASN A 248 5.01 -7.00 -15.17
CA ASN A 248 5.10 -5.71 -14.48
C ASN A 248 6.49 -5.05 -14.65
N GLU A 249 6.52 -3.76 -14.98
CA GLU A 249 7.73 -2.92 -14.98
C GLU A 249 7.95 -2.15 -13.68
N VAL A 250 6.86 -1.81 -13.01
CA VAL A 250 6.87 -0.92 -11.84
C VAL A 250 6.10 -1.62 -10.73
N TYR A 251 6.68 -1.63 -9.53
CA TYR A 251 6.02 -2.13 -8.32
C TYR A 251 5.96 -1.01 -7.30
N ALA A 252 4.90 -0.98 -6.49
CA ALA A 252 4.72 0.08 -5.52
C ALA A 252 3.81 -0.33 -4.36
N VAL A 253 4.02 0.31 -3.21
CA VAL A 253 3.02 0.33 -2.14
C VAL A 253 2.22 1.61 -2.25
N ASN A 254 0.90 1.45 -2.34
CA ASN A 254 -0.02 2.56 -2.58
C ASN A 254 0.37 3.34 -3.87
N THR A 255 0.67 2.62 -4.95
CA THR A 255 0.71 3.08 -6.36
C THR A 255 1.96 3.78 -6.86
N VAL A 256 2.64 4.60 -6.05
CA VAL A 256 3.80 5.37 -6.54
C VAL A 256 5.11 4.67 -6.15
N ALA A 257 5.89 4.27 -7.15
CA ALA A 257 7.18 3.61 -6.95
C ALA A 257 8.14 4.45 -6.12
N ASN A 258 8.78 3.83 -5.13
CA ASN A 258 9.73 4.47 -4.21
C ASN A 258 9.19 5.67 -3.43
N PHE A 259 7.88 5.89 -3.39
CA PHE A 259 7.30 7.07 -2.75
C PHE A 259 7.71 7.16 -1.28
N TYR A 260 7.54 6.08 -0.51
CA TYR A 260 7.90 6.06 0.91
C TYR A 260 9.40 5.96 1.18
N ALA A 261 10.24 5.73 0.17
CA ALA A 261 11.69 5.88 0.30
C ALA A 261 12.07 7.37 0.27
N GLN A 262 11.31 8.17 -0.46
CA GLN A 262 11.49 9.61 -0.60
C GLN A 262 10.75 10.41 0.48
N GLU A 263 9.59 9.92 0.90
CA GLU A 263 8.79 10.43 2.02
C GLU A 263 8.52 9.32 3.05
N PRO A 264 9.44 9.11 4.00
CA PRO A 264 9.33 8.06 5.00
C PRO A 264 8.03 8.13 5.81
N ILE A 265 7.43 6.98 6.09
CA ILE A 265 6.27 6.86 6.96
C ILE A 265 6.71 7.15 8.39
N ARG A 266 6.26 8.29 8.93
CA ARG A 266 6.57 8.68 10.31
C ARG A 266 5.71 7.91 11.29
N VAL A 267 6.35 7.42 12.34
CA VAL A 267 5.77 6.66 13.45
C VAL A 267 6.44 7.09 14.76
N THR A 268 5.75 6.91 15.89
CA THR A 268 6.29 7.27 17.21
C THR A 268 6.97 6.05 17.84
N VAL A 269 8.18 6.23 18.38
CA VAL A 269 8.86 5.20 19.18
C VAL A 269 7.98 4.81 20.37
N GLY A 270 7.83 3.51 20.61
CA GLY A 270 7.00 2.97 21.70
C GLY A 270 5.51 2.82 21.38
N GLN A 271 4.97 3.61 20.44
CA GLN A 271 3.56 3.50 20.03
C GLN A 271 3.35 2.23 19.19
N PRO A 272 2.31 1.42 19.47
CA PRO A 272 1.92 0.31 18.59
C PRO A 272 1.58 0.79 17.18
N VAL A 273 2.01 0.05 16.17
CA VAL A 273 1.69 0.27 14.76
C VAL A 273 0.96 -0.95 14.23
N ARG A 274 -0.14 -0.72 13.53
CA ARG A 274 -0.94 -1.77 12.87
C ARG A 274 -0.99 -1.50 11.37
N ILE A 275 -0.54 -2.46 10.58
CA ILE A 275 -0.50 -2.37 9.12
C ILE A 275 -1.53 -3.33 8.54
N PHE A 276 -2.52 -2.79 7.84
CA PHE A 276 -3.43 -3.54 6.98
C PHE A 276 -2.77 -3.75 5.61
N LEU A 277 -2.13 -4.91 5.42
CA LEU A 277 -1.38 -5.24 4.21
C LEU A 277 -2.22 -6.10 3.26
N VAL A 278 -2.44 -5.63 2.03
CA VAL A 278 -3.27 -6.31 1.02
C VAL A 278 -2.48 -6.50 -0.26
N ASN A 279 -2.39 -7.72 -0.80
CA ASN A 279 -1.77 -7.96 -2.11
C ASN A 279 -2.81 -7.90 -3.24
N VAL A 280 -2.58 -7.03 -4.23
CA VAL A 280 -3.36 -6.97 -5.48
C VAL A 280 -2.45 -6.98 -6.72
N THR A 281 -1.17 -7.34 -6.56
CA THR A 281 -0.24 -7.49 -7.68
C THR A 281 -0.80 -8.54 -8.65
N GLU A 282 -1.00 -8.12 -9.89
CA GLU A 282 -1.45 -8.99 -10.99
C GLU A 282 -0.22 -9.52 -11.75
N PHE A 283 -0.39 -10.60 -12.51
CA PHE A 283 0.65 -11.30 -13.30
C PHE A 283 1.66 -12.10 -12.48
N ASP A 284 2.24 -11.52 -11.43
CA ASP A 284 3.16 -12.21 -10.52
C ASP A 284 2.40 -13.03 -9.46
N LEU A 285 2.81 -14.28 -9.25
CA LEU A 285 2.07 -15.23 -8.41
C LEU A 285 2.10 -14.91 -6.91
N LEU A 286 3.12 -14.20 -6.45
CA LEU A 286 3.38 -13.93 -5.04
C LEU A 286 4.02 -12.55 -4.88
N ASN A 287 3.82 -11.93 -3.73
CA ASN A 287 4.51 -10.73 -3.30
C ASN A 287 4.87 -10.87 -1.79
N SER A 288 5.64 -9.92 -1.25
CA SER A 288 6.00 -9.92 0.16
C SER A 288 6.26 -8.55 0.76
N LEU A 289 6.33 -8.58 2.08
CA LEU A 289 6.85 -7.49 2.88
C LEU A 289 7.86 -8.04 3.89
N HIS A 290 9.01 -7.40 3.97
CA HIS A 290 10.02 -7.56 4.99
C HIS A 290 10.26 -6.22 5.70
N LEU A 291 10.38 -6.23 7.03
CA LEU A 291 10.74 -5.05 7.84
C LEU A 291 12.16 -5.22 8.41
N HIS A 292 13.03 -4.24 8.16
CA HIS A 292 14.40 -4.29 8.67
C HIS A 292 14.45 -4.05 10.18
N GLY A 293 15.28 -4.83 10.88
CA GLY A 293 15.64 -4.58 12.28
C GLY A 293 14.52 -4.78 13.30
N MET A 294 13.41 -5.43 12.91
CA MET A 294 12.26 -5.64 13.76
C MET A 294 11.45 -6.88 13.35
N PHE A 295 10.62 -7.36 14.28
CA PHE A 295 9.64 -8.41 14.07
C PHE A 295 8.22 -7.84 14.23
N PHE A 296 7.25 -8.54 13.69
CA PHE A 296 5.84 -8.22 13.80
C PHE A 296 5.00 -9.47 14.00
N ASP A 297 3.88 -9.30 14.68
CA ASP A 297 2.84 -10.29 14.83
C ASP A 297 1.93 -10.28 13.60
N VAL A 298 1.57 -11.46 13.09
CA VAL A 298 0.75 -11.62 11.89
C VAL A 298 -0.64 -12.12 12.27
N TYR A 299 -1.67 -11.45 11.77
CA TYR A 299 -3.06 -11.91 11.79
C TYR A 299 -3.49 -12.18 10.35
N ARG A 300 -3.36 -13.43 9.89
CA ARG A 300 -3.77 -13.82 8.52
C ARG A 300 -5.25 -13.48 8.30
N THR A 301 -5.54 -12.68 7.27
CA THR A 301 -6.88 -12.15 6.96
C THR A 301 -7.53 -11.28 8.06
N GLY A 302 -6.98 -11.19 9.27
CA GLY A 302 -7.55 -10.39 10.37
C GLY A 302 -8.83 -10.96 10.97
N THR A 303 -9.28 -12.15 10.60
CA THR A 303 -10.54 -12.78 11.06
C THR A 303 -10.43 -13.49 12.43
N ARG A 304 -9.30 -13.32 13.10
CA ARG A 304 -9.02 -13.86 14.43
C ARG A 304 -8.28 -12.83 15.24
N LEU A 305 -8.49 -12.85 16.55
CA LEU A 305 -7.84 -11.97 17.52
C LEU A 305 -6.51 -12.54 18.05
N THR A 306 -6.15 -13.75 17.60
CA THR A 306 -4.89 -14.41 17.93
C THR A 306 -3.96 -14.36 16.73
N THR A 307 -2.67 -14.15 17.01
CA THR A 307 -1.63 -14.16 15.98
C THR A 307 -1.44 -15.57 15.42
N THR A 308 -1.05 -15.66 14.15
CA THR A 308 -0.70 -16.92 13.49
C THR A 308 0.80 -17.15 13.46
N GLU A 309 1.58 -16.06 13.38
CA GLU A 309 3.02 -16.07 13.20
C GLU A 309 3.64 -14.84 13.90
N HIS A 310 4.90 -14.94 14.31
CA HIS A 310 5.74 -13.82 14.75
C HIS A 310 7.02 -13.86 13.92
N THR A 311 7.18 -12.91 12.99
CA THR A 311 8.19 -12.96 11.92
C THR A 311 8.59 -11.55 11.50
N ASP A 312 9.61 -11.43 10.65
CA ASP A 312 10.01 -10.17 10.01
C ASP A 312 9.65 -10.11 8.52
N THR A 313 9.11 -11.20 7.97
CA THR A 313 8.81 -11.36 6.55
C THR A 313 7.54 -12.18 6.35
N VAL A 314 6.65 -11.73 5.46
CA VAL A 314 5.44 -12.44 5.05
C VAL A 314 5.30 -12.53 3.54
N MET A 315 4.81 -13.68 3.07
CA MET A 315 4.47 -13.94 1.67
C MET A 315 2.96 -13.95 1.48
N LEU A 316 2.50 -13.34 0.39
CA LEU A 316 1.09 -13.23 0.05
C LEU A 316 0.90 -13.50 -1.45
N CYS A 317 0.04 -14.45 -1.82
CA CYS A 317 -0.49 -14.58 -3.17
C CYS A 317 -1.46 -13.42 -3.49
N GLN A 318 -1.90 -13.29 -4.74
CA GLN A 318 -2.89 -12.27 -5.12
C GLN A 318 -4.16 -12.41 -4.25
N ALA A 319 -4.69 -11.27 -3.78
CA ALA A 319 -5.82 -11.14 -2.86
C ALA A 319 -5.61 -11.71 -1.45
N GLU A 320 -4.46 -12.33 -1.15
CA GLU A 320 -4.09 -12.59 0.24
C GLU A 320 -3.73 -11.29 0.96
N ARG A 321 -4.04 -11.26 2.25
CA ARG A 321 -3.88 -10.09 3.11
C ARG A 321 -3.67 -10.50 4.55
N CYS A 322 -3.04 -9.62 5.32
CA CYS A 322 -2.85 -9.81 6.75
C CYS A 322 -2.79 -8.46 7.47
N ILE A 323 -3.12 -8.50 8.76
CA ILE A 323 -2.83 -7.39 9.67
C ILE A 323 -1.48 -7.70 10.31
N LEU A 324 -0.56 -6.74 10.27
CA LEU A 324 0.74 -6.83 10.94
C LEU A 324 0.73 -5.88 12.13
N GLU A 325 1.21 -6.32 13.29
CA GLU A 325 1.37 -5.46 14.45
C GLU A 325 2.81 -5.46 14.96
N THR A 326 3.33 -4.26 15.25
CA THR A 326 4.68 -4.10 15.77
C THR A 326 4.83 -2.79 16.54
N THR A 327 5.97 -2.61 17.20
CA THR A 327 6.33 -1.38 17.90
C THR A 327 7.79 -1.05 17.62
N PHE A 328 8.05 0.17 17.15
CA PHE A 328 9.40 0.66 16.92
C PHE A 328 10.06 0.98 18.26
N ARG A 329 11.10 0.22 18.63
CA ARG A 329 11.79 0.34 19.93
C ARG A 329 12.90 1.39 19.95
N TYR A 330 13.40 1.77 18.78
CA TYR A 330 14.51 2.70 18.65
C TYR A 330 14.15 3.78 17.62
N PRO A 331 14.61 5.03 17.80
CA PRO A 331 14.46 6.06 16.78
C PRO A 331 15.38 5.76 15.59
N GLY A 332 14.97 6.16 14.39
CA GLY A 332 15.77 5.97 13.18
C GLY A 332 14.94 5.69 11.93
N ASN A 333 15.64 5.43 10.82
CA ASN A 333 14.99 4.95 9.60
C ASN A 333 15.07 3.41 9.55
N PHE A 334 13.95 2.75 9.31
CA PHE A 334 13.84 1.31 9.14
C PHE A 334 13.30 1.04 7.74
N MET A 335 14.04 0.29 6.93
CA MET A 335 13.59 -0.03 5.59
C MET A 335 12.50 -1.09 5.62
N PHE A 336 11.55 -0.97 4.68
CA PHE A 336 10.64 -2.04 4.34
C PHE A 336 10.60 -2.21 2.83
N HIS A 337 10.50 -3.45 2.36
CA HIS A 337 10.45 -3.76 0.93
C HIS A 337 9.95 -5.20 0.72
N ALA A 338 9.80 -5.60 -0.54
CA ALA A 338 9.53 -6.99 -0.91
C ALA A 338 10.82 -7.75 -0.77
N HIS A 339 10.73 -8.92 -0.17
CA HIS A 339 11.84 -9.84 -0.13
C HIS A 339 12.02 -10.61 -1.47
N GLN A 340 11.23 -10.29 -2.49
CA GLN A 340 11.57 -10.45 -3.90
C GLN A 340 12.38 -9.23 -4.35
N THR A 341 13.69 -9.39 -4.51
CA THR A 341 14.61 -8.27 -4.76
C THR A 341 14.28 -7.52 -6.04
N GLU A 342 13.78 -8.21 -7.08
CA GLU A 342 13.33 -7.59 -8.31
C GLU A 342 12.23 -6.54 -8.06
N PHE A 343 11.21 -6.87 -7.27
CA PHE A 343 10.10 -5.94 -7.01
C PHE A 343 10.60 -4.73 -6.21
N ALA A 344 11.51 -4.96 -5.25
CA ALA A 344 12.13 -3.89 -4.49
C ALA A 344 12.89 -2.93 -5.42
N GLU A 345 13.76 -3.44 -6.28
CA GLU A 345 14.54 -2.63 -7.23
C GLU A 345 13.67 -1.90 -8.28
N LEU A 346 12.49 -2.46 -8.59
CA LEU A 346 11.52 -1.87 -9.51
C LEU A 346 10.52 -0.91 -8.83
N GLY A 347 10.61 -0.70 -7.50
CA GLY A 347 9.95 0.40 -6.80
C GLY A 347 9.22 0.06 -5.50
N TRP A 348 9.04 -1.22 -5.18
CA TRP A 348 8.39 -1.68 -3.96
C TRP A 348 9.37 -1.63 -2.77
N MET A 349 9.72 -0.41 -2.35
CA MET A 349 10.50 -0.16 -1.13
C MET A 349 10.14 1.18 -0.50
N GLY A 350 10.39 1.28 0.80
CA GLY A 350 10.15 2.48 1.57
C GLY A 350 10.90 2.49 2.90
N LEU A 351 10.69 3.57 3.64
CA LEU A 351 11.26 3.76 4.96
C LEU A 351 10.14 4.06 5.96
N PHE A 352 10.20 3.46 7.13
CA PHE A 352 9.63 4.03 8.33
C PHE A 352 10.64 4.97 8.98
N ARG A 353 10.20 6.11 9.48
CA ARG A 353 10.98 7.02 10.33
C ARG A 353 10.37 7.04 11.72
N ALA A 354 11.00 6.32 12.64
CA ALA A 354 10.61 6.29 14.04
C ALA A 354 11.20 7.50 14.78
N GLU A 355 10.34 8.32 15.36
CA GLU A 355 10.70 9.55 16.08
C GLU A 355 10.32 9.42 17.55
N ARG A 356 11.12 10.01 18.46
CA ARG A 356 10.73 10.06 19.89
C ARG A 356 9.51 10.96 20.06
N GLY A 357 8.59 10.57 20.94
CA GLY A 357 7.44 11.40 21.28
C GLY A 357 7.87 12.76 21.84
N ARG A 358 7.08 13.81 21.60
CA ARG A 358 7.38 15.20 22.00
C ARG A 358 7.47 15.44 23.53
N HIS A 359 7.28 14.41 24.36
CA HIS A 359 7.26 14.51 25.82
C HIS A 359 8.53 13.98 26.53
N GLU A 360 9.57 13.59 25.79
CA GLU A 360 10.83 13.06 26.36
C GLU A 360 12.04 14.03 26.28
N THR A 361 11.82 15.35 26.38
CA THR A 361 12.92 16.34 26.52
C THR A 361 13.02 16.91 27.91
#